data_AF-A0A7K6BB98-F1
#
_entry.id   AF-A0A7K6BB98-F1
#
_cell.length_a   1.000
_cell.length_b   1.000
_cell.length_c   1.000
_cell.angle_alpha   90.00
_cell.angle_beta   90.00
_cell.angle_gamma   90.00
#
_symmetry.space_group_name_H-M   'P 1'
#
loop_
_entity.id
_entity.type
_entity.pdbx_description
1 polymer ?
#
loop_
_entity_poly.entity_id
_entity_poly.type
_entity_poly.pdbx_seq_one_letter_code
_entity_poly.pdbx_strand_id
1 'polypeptide(L)'
;AIESAIGGNAYQHSKVNQWTTSVVEQTLSQLTKLGKPFKYIVTCVIMQKNGAGLHAASSCFWDNSTDGTCTVRWENKTMYCIVSAFGLAI
;
A
#
# COMPACT_ATOMS: atom_id res chain seq x y z
N ALA A 1 5.30 -4.21 -6.60
CA ALA A 1 5.46 -2.78 -6.28
C ALA A 1 6.39 -2.56 -5.08
N ILE A 2 6.06 -3.08 -3.88
CA ILE A 2 6.82 -2.82 -2.64
C ILE A 2 8.30 -3.22 -2.75
N GLU A 3 8.59 -4.50 -3.04
CA GLU A 3 9.97 -5.01 -3.12
C GLU A 3 10.81 -4.25 -4.15
N SER A 4 10.23 -3.93 -5.30
CA SER A 4 10.87 -3.15 -6.37
C SER A 4 11.23 -1.74 -5.92
N ALA A 5 10.36 -1.08 -5.16
CA ALA A 5 10.56 0.30 -4.73
C ALA A 5 11.52 0.43 -3.54
N ILE A 6 11.44 -0.47 -2.55
CA ILE A 6 12.10 -0.30 -1.25
C ILE A 6 12.87 -1.53 -0.73
N GLY A 7 12.88 -2.65 -1.45
CA GLY A 7 13.43 -3.93 -1.00
C GLY A 7 14.85 -3.86 -0.45
N GLY A 8 15.77 -3.31 -1.25
CA GLY A 8 17.18 -3.16 -0.91
C GLY A 8 17.55 -1.90 -0.12
N ASN A 9 16.57 -1.07 0.27
CA ASN A 9 16.84 0.24 0.87
C ASN A 9 16.76 0.20 2.40
N ALA A 10 17.70 0.85 3.08
CA ALA A 10 17.53 1.22 4.48
C ALA A 10 16.67 2.50 4.58
N TYR A 11 15.96 2.67 5.69
CA TYR A 11 15.11 3.84 5.93
C TYR A 11 15.88 5.16 5.76
N GLN A 12 15.36 6.06 4.92
CA GLN A 12 15.87 7.41 4.72
C GLN A 12 14.69 8.37 4.63
N HIS A 13 14.50 9.21 5.66
CA HIS A 13 13.33 10.08 5.79
C HIS A 13 13.07 10.95 4.54
N SER A 14 14.13 11.50 3.93
CA SER A 14 14.05 12.32 2.73
C SER A 14 13.50 11.59 1.50
N LYS A 15 13.57 10.26 1.46
CA LYS A 15 13.08 9.43 0.34
C LYS A 15 11.71 8.83 0.58
N VAL A 16 11.21 8.83 1.82
CA VAL A 16 9.95 8.15 2.19
C VAL A 16 8.79 8.63 1.32
N ASN A 17 8.65 9.93 1.10
CA ASN A 17 7.57 10.47 0.25
C ASN A 17 7.65 9.93 -1.18
N GLN A 18 8.84 9.92 -1.78
CA GLN A 18 9.05 9.37 -3.13
C GLN A 18 8.74 7.87 -3.18
N TRP A 19 9.18 7.10 -2.18
CA TRP A 19 8.90 5.67 -2.11
C TRP A 19 7.41 5.38 -1.97
N THR A 20 6.71 6.11 -1.09
CA THR A 20 5.27 6.01 -0.92
C THR A 20 4.55 6.27 -2.24
N THR A 21 4.87 7.37 -2.93
CA THR A 21 4.30 7.68 -4.25
C THR A 21 4.58 6.57 -5.26
N SER A 22 5.83 6.09 -5.36
CA SER A 22 6.19 5.04 -6.30
C SER A 22 5.45 3.73 -6.04
N VAL A 23 5.29 3.33 -4.78
CA VAL A 23 4.53 2.13 -4.41
C VAL A 23 3.05 2.28 -4.80
N VAL A 24 2.44 3.43 -4.52
CA VAL A 24 1.04 3.71 -4.85
C VAL A 24 0.82 3.71 -6.36
N GLU A 25 1.63 4.44 -7.13
CA GLU A 25 1.51 4.54 -8.59
C GLU A 25 1.73 3.20 -9.28
N GLN A 26 2.76 2.44 -8.89
CA GLN A 26 3.01 1.10 -9.45
C GLN A 26 1.84 0.15 -9.16
N THR A 27 1.28 0.20 -7.94
CA THR A 27 0.14 -0.65 -7.57
C THR A 27 -1.11 -0.27 -8.35
N LEU A 28 -1.44 1.02 -8.42
CA LEU A 28 -2.57 1.53 -9.23
C LEU A 28 -2.40 1.18 -10.71
N SER A 29 -1.19 1.33 -11.28
CA SER A 29 -0.91 0.96 -12.67
C SER A 29 -1.15 -0.53 -12.91
N GLN A 30 -0.75 -1.40 -11.97
CA GLN A 30 -0.98 -2.84 -12.09
C GLN A 30 -2.47 -3.19 -11.99
N LEU A 31 -3.22 -2.56 -11.07
CA LEU A 31 -4.66 -2.80 -10.90
C LEU A 31 -5.47 -2.33 -12.11
N THR A 32 -5.17 -1.14 -12.64
CA THR A 32 -5.86 -0.60 -13.83
C THR A 32 -5.61 -1.43 -15.08
N LYS A 33 -4.41 -2.01 -15.24
CA LYS A 33 -4.08 -2.94 -16.34
C LYS A 33 -4.90 -4.23 -16.34
N LEU A 34 -5.55 -4.59 -15.23
CA LEU A 34 -6.44 -5.75 -15.18
C LEU A 34 -7.73 -5.54 -15.98
N GLY A 35 -8.07 -4.30 -16.34
CA GLY A 35 -9.24 -3.98 -17.17
C GLY A 35 -10.58 -4.39 -16.53
N LYS A 36 -10.63 -4.49 -15.20
CA LYS A 36 -11.85 -4.83 -14.46
C LYS A 36 -12.65 -3.56 -14.14
N PRO A 37 -14.00 -3.62 -14.10
CA PRO A 37 -14.87 -2.47 -13.89
C PRO A 37 -14.93 -2.06 -12.41
N PHE A 38 -13.81 -1.57 -11.89
CA PHE A 38 -13.69 -1.13 -10.50
C PHE A 38 -13.10 0.28 -10.43
N LYS A 39 -13.52 1.04 -9.44
CA LYS A 39 -12.77 2.18 -8.90
C LYS A 39 -11.74 1.65 -7.92
N TYR A 40 -10.48 2.06 -8.07
CA TYR A 40 -9.39 1.63 -7.19
C TYR A 40 -8.92 2.76 -6.30
N ILE A 41 -8.70 2.44 -5.02
CA ILE A 41 -8.03 3.30 -4.04
C ILE A 41 -6.82 2.53 -3.52
N VAL A 42 -5.65 3.17 -3.44
CA VAL A 42 -4.45 2.56 -2.86
C VAL A 42 -3.88 3.50 -1.81
N THR A 43 -3.65 3.00 -0.61
CA THR A 43 -2.95 3.70 0.47
C THR A 43 -1.65 2.97 0.80
N CYS A 44 -0.64 3.73 1.21
CA CYS A 44 0.68 3.21 1.58
C CYS A 44 1.19 3.96 2.80
N VAL A 45 1.68 3.22 3.80
CA VAL A 45 2.31 3.74 5.02
C VAL A 45 3.69 3.12 5.13
N ILE A 46 4.73 3.96 5.20
CA ILE A 46 6.10 3.55 5.49
C ILE A 46 6.49 4.13 6.85
N MET A 47 6.96 3.28 7.77
CA MET A 47 7.34 3.69 9.13
C MET A 47 8.72 3.18 9.49
N GLN A 48 9.55 4.03 10.10
CA GLN A 48 10.85 3.63 10.63
C GLN A 48 10.71 2.62 11.78
N LYS A 49 11.55 1.59 11.78
CA LYS A 49 11.70 0.68 12.93
C LYS A 49 12.58 1.33 14.00
N ASN A 50 11.96 1.86 15.03
CA ASN A 50 12.63 2.48 16.18
C ASN A 50 12.06 2.00 17.53
N GLY A 51 11.34 0.86 17.53
CA GLY A 51 10.68 0.31 18.72
C GLY A 51 9.26 0.82 18.96
N ALA A 52 8.79 1.81 18.21
CA ALA A 52 7.39 2.25 18.27
C ALA A 52 6.44 1.22 17.62
N GLY A 53 5.26 1.04 18.21
CA GLY A 53 4.19 0.22 17.67
C GLY A 53 3.39 0.93 16.57
N LEU A 54 2.78 0.15 15.68
CA LEU A 54 1.88 0.64 14.63
C LEU A 54 0.61 -0.21 14.60
N HIS A 55 -0.55 0.44 14.77
CA HIS A 55 -1.86 -0.16 14.56
C HIS A 55 -2.48 0.43 13.30
N ALA A 56 -2.78 -0.42 12.32
CA ALA A 56 -3.44 -0.04 11.07
C ALA A 56 -4.63 -0.96 10.82
N ALA A 57 -5.82 -0.36 10.70
CA ALA A 57 -7.07 -1.01 10.36
C ALA A 57 -7.89 -0.09 9.46
N SER A 58 -8.80 -0.67 8.68
CA SER A 58 -9.74 0.06 7.83
C SER A 58 -11.14 -0.51 8.02
N SER A 59 -12.14 0.37 7.98
CA SER A 59 -13.56 0.00 7.95
C SER A 59 -14.22 0.72 6.78
N CYS A 60 -15.10 0.04 6.06
CA CYS A 60 -15.75 0.54 4.86
C CYS A 60 -17.27 0.33 4.94
N PHE A 61 -18.02 1.25 4.35
CA PHE A 61 -19.46 1.09 4.12
C PHE A 61 -19.67 0.99 2.61
N TRP A 62 -20.00 -0.22 2.14
CA TRP A 62 -19.92 -0.62 0.73
C TRP A 62 -20.74 -1.91 0.47
N ASP A 63 -20.73 -2.42 -0.76
CA ASP A 63 -21.39 -3.69 -1.09
C ASP A 63 -20.45 -4.88 -0.83
N ASN A 64 -20.77 -5.69 0.19
CA ASN A 64 -19.95 -6.85 0.59
C ASN A 64 -19.88 -7.98 -0.45
N SER A 65 -20.73 -7.96 -1.48
CA SER A 65 -20.73 -8.96 -2.54
C SER A 65 -19.80 -8.60 -3.71
N THR A 66 -19.53 -7.31 -3.90
CA THR A 66 -18.81 -6.80 -5.07
C THR A 66 -17.54 -6.02 -4.71
N ASP A 67 -17.50 -5.37 -3.54
CA ASP A 67 -16.40 -4.53 -3.11
C ASP A 67 -15.44 -5.29 -2.18
N GLY A 68 -14.18 -4.86 -2.16
CA GLY A 68 -13.17 -5.56 -1.35
C GLY A 68 -11.91 -4.77 -1.09
N THR A 69 -11.14 -5.24 -0.11
CA THR A 69 -9.81 -4.71 0.23
C THR A 69 -8.78 -5.82 0.32
N CYS A 70 -7.54 -5.48 -0.02
CA CYS A 70 -6.38 -6.32 0.18
C CYS A 70 -5.29 -5.49 0.86
N THR A 71 -4.85 -5.93 2.04
CA THR A 71 -3.75 -5.30 2.79
C THR A 71 -2.54 -6.20 2.77
N VAL A 72 -1.41 -5.67 2.32
CA VAL A 72 -0.11 -6.33 2.34
C VAL A 72 0.79 -5.61 3.33
N ARG A 73 1.38 -6.38 4.25
CA ARG A 73 2.40 -5.92 5.18
C ARG A 73 3.75 -6.43 4.71
N TRP A 74 4.72 -5.55 4.66
CA TRP A 74 6.10 -5.83 4.29
C TRP A 74 7.03 -5.17 5.31
N GLU A 75 8.20 -5.77 5.51
CA GLU A 75 9.19 -5.21 6.41
C GLU A 75 10.61 -5.57 5.98
N ASN A 76 11.56 -4.73 6.37
CA ASN A 76 12.97 -5.08 6.36
C ASN A 76 13.63 -4.72 7.70
N LYS A 77 14.96 -4.70 7.75
CA LYS A 77 15.69 -4.40 9.00
C LYS A 77 15.39 -3.03 9.61
N THR A 78 14.97 -2.04 8.82
CA THR A 78 14.91 -0.63 9.25
C THR A 78 13.55 0.04 9.11
N MET A 79 12.59 -0.59 8.44
CA MET A 79 11.25 -0.03 8.26
C MET A 79 10.15 -1.08 8.07
N TYR A 80 8.92 -0.67 8.37
CA TYR A 80 7.68 -1.33 7.98
C TYR A 80 7.06 -0.61 6.78
N CYS A 81 6.37 -1.37 5.93
CA CYS A 81 5.54 -0.85 4.85
C CYS A 81 4.19 -1.58 4.86
N ILE A 82 3.09 -0.82 4.90
CA ILE A 82 1.73 -1.35 4.82
C ILE A 82 1.06 -0.72 3.61
N VAL A 83 0.57 -1.55 2.69
CA VAL A 83 -0.17 -1.10 1.51
C VAL A 83 -1.56 -1.72 1.55
N SER A 84 -2.58 -0.90 1.42
CA SER A 84 -3.98 -1.35 1.30
C SER A 84 -4.54 -0.90 -0.04
N ALA A 85 -5.02 -1.85 -0.83
CA ALA A 85 -5.79 -1.59 -2.04
C ALA A 85 -7.27 -1.85 -1.77
N PHE A 86 -8.14 -0.98 -2.28
CA PHE A 86 -9.60 -1.11 -2.23
C PHE A 86 -10.11 -1.11 -3.67
N GLY A 87 -10.96 -2.07 -4.00
CA GLY A 87 -11.67 -2.14 -5.28
C GLY A 87 -13.16 -2.00 -5.01
N LEU A 88 -13.80 -1.02 -5.66
CA LEU A 88 -15.22 -0.77 -5.58
C LEU A 88 -15.86 -0.94 -6.95
N ALA A 89 -16.84 -1.83 -7.10
CA ALA A 89 -17.47 -2.13 -8.38
C ALA A 89 -18.18 -0.89 -8.94
N ILE A 90 -18.26 -0.80 -10.28
CA ILE A 90 -18.95 0.26 -11.02
C ILE A 90 -20.31 -0.23 -11.48
#